data_AF-A0A959GWE0-F1
#
_entry.id   AF-A0A959GWE0-F1
#
_cell.length_a   1.000
_cell.length_b   1.000
_cell.length_c   1.000
_cell.angle_alpha   90.00
_cell.angle_beta   90.00
_cell.angle_gamma   90.00
#
_symmetry.space_group_name_H-M   'P 1'
#
loop_
_entity.id
_entity.type
_entity.pdbx_description
1 polymer ?
#
loop_
_entity_poly.entity_id
_entity_poly.type
_entity_poly.pdbx_seq_one_letter_code
_entity_poly.pdbx_strand_id
1 'polypeptide(L)'
;MDKLWPFFKSLFTKAEESSPSQPLLHELIERSETERQEYEHWKNTLARRHLSDWLWQQYGLYQALPAEIDEAAYFLDTPSSKGFAIRFSGLRYSDKDAVFFFDYLKEKVCELGYRPQISDTRAYNRPNWVETMEKHYLKPRPKNTAGGKYQQRFGNITIELELRDGQAHSLRFRATSYNDRLFEKAEEFAGLMQQLLEG
;
A
#
# COMPACT_ATOMS: atom_id res chain seq x y z
N MET A 1 7.05 -24.20 32.32
CA MET A 1 7.62 -24.52 30.98
C MET A 1 6.65 -25.30 30.09
N ASP A 2 5.52 -25.80 30.61
CA ASP A 2 4.59 -26.68 29.87
C ASP A 2 3.76 -26.04 28.74
N LYS A 3 3.72 -24.71 28.62
CA LYS A 3 2.91 -24.03 27.59
C LYS A 3 3.69 -23.71 26.31
N LEU A 4 5.01 -23.83 26.33
CA LEU A 4 5.86 -23.50 25.18
C LEU A 4 5.76 -24.55 24.08
N TRP A 5 5.84 -25.83 24.43
CA TRP A 5 5.82 -26.92 23.45
C TRP A 5 4.49 -27.04 22.68
N PRO A 6 3.31 -26.92 23.33
CA PRO A 6 2.04 -26.84 22.62
C PRO A 6 1.93 -25.61 21.69
N PHE A 7 2.47 -24.47 22.12
CA PHE A 7 2.54 -23.25 21.31
C PHE A 7 3.37 -23.47 20.05
N PHE A 8 4.60 -24.00 20.18
CA PHE A 8 5.44 -24.36 19.03
C PHE A 8 4.74 -25.35 18.09
N LYS A 9 4.13 -26.43 18.62
CA LYS A 9 3.36 -27.38 17.79
C LYS A 9 2.24 -26.69 17.01
N SER A 10 1.48 -25.81 17.66
CA SER A 10 0.41 -25.06 16.99
C SER A 10 0.92 -24.10 15.91
N LEU A 11 2.13 -23.56 16.05
CA LEU A 11 2.76 -22.75 15.01
C LEU A 11 3.14 -23.60 13.79
N PHE A 12 3.70 -24.80 13.99
CA PHE A 12 4.01 -25.72 12.90
C PHE A 12 2.76 -26.17 12.15
N THR A 13 1.69 -26.53 12.87
CA THR A 13 0.42 -26.91 12.23
C THR A 13 -0.19 -25.75 11.44
N LYS A 14 -0.20 -24.53 11.99
CA LYS A 14 -0.65 -23.33 11.25
C LYS A 14 0.20 -23.03 10.02
N ALA A 15 1.50 -23.36 10.04
CA ALA A 15 2.39 -23.15 8.91
C ALA A 15 2.13 -24.15 7.78
N GLU A 16 1.77 -25.39 8.11
CA GLU A 16 1.39 -26.42 7.13
C GLU A 16 -0.01 -26.16 6.54
N GLU A 17 -0.94 -25.64 7.35
CA GLU A 17 -2.32 -25.35 6.94
C GLU A 17 -2.51 -23.94 6.34
N SER A 18 -1.43 -23.14 6.25
CA SER A 18 -1.57 -21.74 5.83
C SER A 18 -2.09 -21.64 4.39
N SER A 19 -3.11 -20.80 4.21
CA SER A 19 -3.79 -20.60 2.93
C SER A 19 -4.21 -19.13 2.78
N PRO A 20 -4.63 -18.66 1.60
CA PRO A 20 -5.15 -17.30 1.45
C PRO A 20 -6.30 -16.97 2.43
N SER A 21 -7.09 -17.97 2.83
CA SER A 21 -8.18 -17.86 3.82
C SER A 21 -7.75 -18.04 5.28
N GLN A 22 -6.58 -18.65 5.54
CA GLN A 22 -6.06 -18.89 6.88
C GLN A 22 -4.56 -18.52 6.91
N PRO A 23 -4.22 -17.26 7.19
CA PRO A 23 -2.82 -16.85 7.25
C PRO A 23 -2.12 -17.46 8.49
N LEU A 24 -0.80 -17.68 8.38
CA LEU A 24 0.04 -18.13 9.49
C LEU A 24 0.07 -17.09 10.63
N LEU A 25 0.15 -15.82 10.24
CA LEU A 25 0.14 -14.66 11.13
C LEU A 25 -0.89 -13.65 10.63
N HIS A 26 -1.63 -13.02 11.54
CA HIS A 26 -2.50 -11.88 11.23
C HIS A 26 -2.49 -10.93 12.42
N GLU A 27 -1.86 -9.77 12.24
CA GLU A 27 -1.66 -8.77 13.29
C GLU A 27 -1.96 -7.37 12.75
N LEU A 28 -2.25 -6.43 13.65
CA LEU A 28 -2.32 -5.02 13.28
C LEU A 28 -0.90 -4.48 13.11
N ILE A 29 -0.70 -3.59 12.13
CA ILE A 29 0.59 -2.93 11.92
C ILE A 29 0.83 -1.96 13.09
N GLU A 30 1.83 -2.27 13.90
CA GLU A 30 2.32 -1.41 14.98
C GLU A 30 3.82 -1.14 14.78
N ARG A 31 4.17 0.07 14.33
CA ARG A 31 5.57 0.50 14.26
C ARG A 31 6.08 0.88 15.64
N SER A 32 7.24 0.33 16.01
CA SER A 32 7.99 0.66 17.21
C SER A 32 8.44 2.13 17.22
N GLU A 33 8.83 2.63 18.38
CA GLU A 33 9.32 4.00 18.52
C GLU A 33 10.56 4.26 17.67
N THR A 34 11.49 3.30 17.62
CA THR A 34 12.68 3.38 16.76
C THR A 34 12.30 3.48 15.29
N GLU A 35 11.37 2.64 14.81
CA GLU A 35 10.92 2.68 13.41
C GLU A 35 10.26 4.01 13.06
N ARG A 36 9.49 4.60 13.98
CA ARG A 36 8.88 5.92 13.78
C ARG A 36 9.94 7.02 13.64
N GLN A 37 10.98 6.99 14.47
CA GLN A 37 12.07 7.96 14.39
C GLN A 37 12.87 7.81 13.09
N GLU A 38 13.16 6.57 12.68
CA GLU A 38 13.82 6.30 11.40
C GLU A 38 12.95 6.75 10.22
N TYR A 39 11.64 6.54 10.27
CA TYR A 39 10.70 7.01 9.26
C TYR A 39 10.67 8.54 9.15
N GLU A 40 10.61 9.26 10.27
CA GLU A 40 10.67 10.73 10.29
C GLU A 40 11.99 11.26 9.70
N HIS A 41 13.11 10.59 10.00
CA HIS A 41 14.39 10.90 9.36
C HIS A 41 14.34 10.62 7.84
N TRP A 42 13.82 9.45 7.45
CA TRP A 42 13.74 9.00 6.07
C TRP A 42 12.96 9.97 5.18
N LYS A 43 11.88 10.59 5.68
CA LYS A 43 11.11 11.61 4.95
C LYS A 43 11.98 12.78 4.45
N ASN A 44 13.13 13.02 5.09
CA ASN A 44 14.06 14.09 4.73
C ASN A 44 15.24 13.63 3.86
N THR A 45 15.31 12.34 3.52
CA THR A 45 16.40 11.76 2.71
C THR A 45 16.19 11.95 1.21
N LEU A 46 17.27 11.76 0.44
CA LEU A 46 17.20 11.69 -1.03
C LEU A 46 16.45 10.44 -1.52
N ALA A 47 16.46 9.34 -0.77
CA ALA A 47 15.78 8.11 -1.17
C ALA A 47 14.28 8.35 -1.35
N ARG A 48 13.65 9.01 -0.37
CA ARG A 48 12.24 9.43 -0.45
C ARG A 48 11.99 10.34 -1.66
N ARG A 49 12.80 11.40 -1.83
CA ARG A 49 12.66 12.35 -2.97
C ARG A 49 12.74 11.63 -4.31
N HIS A 50 13.80 10.87 -4.53
CA HIS A 50 14.03 10.17 -5.78
C HIS A 50 12.93 9.16 -6.09
N LEU A 51 12.38 8.46 -5.08
CA LEU A 51 11.32 7.48 -5.30
C LEU A 51 10.00 8.18 -5.72
N SER A 52 9.66 9.28 -5.05
CA SER A 52 8.49 10.10 -5.43
C SER A 52 8.64 10.71 -6.82
N ASP A 53 9.80 11.34 -7.10
CA ASP A 53 10.08 11.98 -8.38
C ASP A 53 10.09 10.97 -9.52
N TRP A 54 10.73 9.81 -9.33
CA TRP A 54 10.73 8.73 -10.31
C TRP A 54 9.31 8.27 -10.60
N LEU A 55 8.50 7.99 -9.57
CA LEU A 55 7.13 7.51 -9.77
C LEU A 55 6.24 8.58 -10.45
N TRP A 56 6.43 9.86 -10.13
CA TRP A 56 5.75 10.96 -10.80
C TRP A 56 6.12 11.05 -12.29
N GLN A 57 7.41 10.92 -12.61
CA GLN A 57 7.88 10.84 -13.99
C GLN A 57 7.30 9.64 -14.72
N GLN A 58 7.28 8.46 -14.10
CA GLN A 58 6.67 7.26 -14.68
C GLN A 58 5.18 7.45 -14.94
N TYR A 59 4.46 8.16 -14.07
CA TYR A 59 3.06 8.48 -14.30
C TYR A 59 2.86 9.44 -15.48
N GLY A 60 3.72 10.44 -15.62
CA GLY A 60 3.73 11.34 -16.79
C GLY A 60 3.99 10.58 -18.10
N LEU A 61 4.98 9.66 -18.10
CA LEU A 61 5.25 8.78 -19.23
C LEU A 61 4.06 7.87 -19.52
N TYR A 62 3.44 7.27 -18.51
CA TYR A 62 2.24 6.46 -18.68
C TYR A 62 1.09 7.22 -19.36
N GLN A 63 0.92 8.51 -19.06
CA GLN A 63 -0.12 9.33 -19.67
C GLN A 63 0.18 9.70 -21.14
N ALA A 64 1.46 9.91 -21.49
CA ALA A 64 1.87 10.42 -22.80
C ALA A 64 2.40 9.34 -23.76
N LEU A 65 3.25 8.45 -23.25
CA LEU A 65 4.02 7.43 -23.97
C LEU A 65 4.06 6.12 -23.14
N PRO A 66 2.96 5.36 -23.03
CA PRO A 66 2.88 4.19 -22.15
C PRO A 66 3.92 3.09 -22.42
N ALA A 67 4.49 3.03 -23.63
CA ALA A 67 5.53 2.08 -24.00
C ALA A 67 6.92 2.42 -23.42
N GLU A 68 7.09 3.64 -22.91
CA GLU A 68 8.38 4.18 -22.41
C GLU A 68 8.49 4.13 -20.87
N ILE A 69 7.48 3.60 -20.18
CA ILE A 69 7.54 3.46 -18.71
C ILE A 69 8.62 2.44 -18.32
N ASP A 70 9.25 2.68 -17.18
CA ASP A 70 10.17 1.73 -16.55
C ASP A 70 9.47 0.39 -16.27
N GLU A 71 10.16 -0.74 -16.50
CA GLU A 71 9.62 -2.09 -16.28
C GLU A 71 9.25 -2.38 -14.82
N ALA A 72 9.81 -1.61 -13.88
CA ALA A 72 9.47 -1.68 -12.47
C ALA A 72 8.14 -1.01 -12.14
N ALA A 73 7.59 -0.16 -13.03
CA ALA A 73 6.34 0.55 -12.83
C ALA A 73 5.19 -0.03 -13.66
N TYR A 74 4.04 -0.20 -13.02
CA TYR A 74 2.80 -0.60 -13.69
C TYR A 74 1.67 0.33 -13.29
N PHE A 75 0.80 0.69 -14.22
CA PHE A 75 -0.37 1.53 -13.95
C PHE A 75 -1.67 0.80 -14.27
N LEU A 76 -2.64 0.94 -13.37
CA LEU A 76 -3.99 0.42 -13.53
C LEU A 76 -4.90 1.58 -13.93
N ASP A 77 -5.63 1.40 -15.03
CA ASP A 77 -6.57 2.40 -15.52
C ASP A 77 -7.86 1.72 -16.02
N THR A 78 -8.82 1.56 -15.10
CA THR A 78 -10.14 1.00 -15.40
C THR A 78 -11.24 1.97 -14.96
N PRO A 79 -12.51 1.82 -15.40
CA PRO A 79 -13.59 2.73 -15.01
C PRO A 79 -13.88 2.77 -13.51
N SER A 80 -13.65 1.68 -12.78
CA SER A 80 -13.92 1.58 -11.33
C SER A 80 -12.66 1.60 -10.47
N SER A 81 -11.47 1.52 -11.08
CA SER A 81 -10.23 1.48 -10.32
C SER A 81 -9.04 2.05 -11.09
N LYS A 82 -8.29 2.89 -10.39
CA LYS A 82 -7.03 3.48 -10.85
C LYS A 82 -5.93 3.14 -9.85
N GLY A 83 -4.68 3.08 -10.28
CA GLY A 83 -3.60 2.75 -9.35
C GLY A 83 -2.25 2.59 -10.01
N PHE A 84 -1.27 2.24 -9.19
CA PHE A 84 0.07 1.88 -9.64
C PHE A 84 0.61 0.69 -8.85
N ALA A 85 1.64 0.05 -9.40
CA ALA A 85 2.48 -0.90 -8.70
C ALA A 85 3.95 -0.60 -8.99
N ILE A 86 4.79 -0.83 -7.98
CA ILE A 86 6.25 -0.75 -8.04
C ILE A 86 6.78 -2.14 -7.76
N ARG A 87 7.63 -2.67 -8.64
CA ARG A 87 8.45 -3.85 -8.36
C ARG A 87 9.82 -3.37 -7.90
N PHE A 88 10.23 -3.78 -6.70
CA PHE A 88 11.51 -3.34 -6.15
C PHE A 88 12.71 -4.12 -6.69
N SER A 89 12.48 -5.30 -7.31
CA SER A 89 13.54 -6.04 -7.97
C SER A 89 14.16 -5.20 -9.10
N GLY A 90 15.46 -4.91 -9.00
CA GLY A 90 16.18 -4.08 -9.97
C GLY A 90 16.26 -2.60 -9.60
N LEU A 91 15.43 -2.12 -8.67
CA LEU A 91 15.59 -0.80 -8.07
C LEU A 91 16.62 -0.83 -6.95
N ARG A 92 17.38 0.26 -6.78
CA ARG A 92 18.41 0.40 -5.74
C ARG A 92 17.83 0.99 -4.45
N TYR A 93 16.77 0.38 -3.93
CA TYR A 93 16.14 0.74 -2.65
C TYR A 93 16.30 -0.38 -1.64
N SER A 94 16.46 0.00 -0.37
CA SER A 94 16.46 -0.95 0.73
C SER A 94 15.02 -1.40 1.07
N ASP A 95 14.91 -2.50 1.80
CA ASP A 95 13.61 -2.96 2.32
C ASP A 95 12.97 -1.89 3.22
N LYS A 96 13.78 -1.15 3.98
CA LYS A 96 13.32 -0.02 4.79
C LYS A 96 12.76 1.12 3.94
N ASP A 97 13.37 1.44 2.80
CA ASP A 97 12.84 2.46 1.90
C ASP A 97 11.44 2.08 1.38
N ALA A 98 11.22 0.80 1.06
CA ALA A 98 9.92 0.31 0.62
C ALA A 98 8.86 0.38 1.74
N VAL A 99 9.22 -0.05 2.95
CA VAL A 99 8.34 0.03 4.14
C VAL A 99 8.01 1.48 4.47
N PHE A 100 8.99 2.38 4.46
CA PHE A 100 8.76 3.79 4.73
C PHE A 100 7.98 4.49 3.64
N PHE A 101 8.16 4.12 2.36
CA PHE A 101 7.32 4.64 1.28
C PHE A 101 5.87 4.13 1.38
N PHE A 102 5.67 2.88 1.80
CA PHE A 102 4.34 2.34 2.12
C PHE A 102 3.63 3.13 3.23
N ASP A 103 4.33 3.40 4.34
CA ASP A 103 3.81 4.20 5.45
C ASP A 103 3.59 5.67 5.04
N TYR A 104 4.47 6.23 4.21
CA TYR A 104 4.37 7.59 3.66
C TYR A 104 3.14 7.78 2.79
N LEU A 105 2.85 6.86 1.88
CA LEU A 105 1.64 6.92 1.05
C LEU A 105 0.37 6.91 1.93
N LYS A 106 0.36 6.11 3.01
CA LYS A 106 -0.74 6.12 3.98
C LYS A 106 -0.84 7.48 4.71
N GLU A 107 0.27 8.06 5.15
CA GLU A 107 0.32 9.39 5.76
C GLU A 107 -0.29 10.45 4.82
N LYS A 108 0.19 10.52 3.56
CA LYS A 108 -0.33 11.44 2.54
C LYS A 108 -1.82 11.26 2.28
N VAL A 109 -2.30 10.02 2.18
CA VAL A 109 -3.74 9.75 2.02
C VAL A 109 -4.54 10.21 3.25
N CYS A 110 -4.01 10.04 4.46
CA CYS A 110 -4.64 10.52 5.69
C CYS A 110 -4.74 12.06 5.72
N GLU A 111 -3.69 12.78 5.31
CA GLU A 111 -3.68 14.24 5.21
C GLU A 111 -4.79 14.76 4.29
N LEU A 112 -5.11 14.01 3.24
CA LEU A 112 -6.19 14.36 2.34
C LEU A 112 -7.57 14.24 3.02
N GLY A 113 -7.70 13.66 4.22
CA GLY A 113 -8.97 13.52 4.93
C GLY A 113 -9.59 12.12 4.81
N TYR A 114 -8.75 11.12 4.58
CA TYR A 114 -9.13 9.71 4.73
C TYR A 114 -8.98 9.25 6.19
N ARG A 115 -9.55 8.08 6.49
CA ARG A 115 -9.31 7.35 7.73
C ARG A 115 -8.89 5.91 7.42
N PRO A 116 -7.86 5.36 8.10
CA PRO A 116 -7.58 3.94 8.05
C PRO A 116 -8.79 3.17 8.60
N GLN A 117 -9.29 2.20 7.82
CA GLN A 117 -10.27 1.23 8.28
C GLN A 117 -9.58 -0.07 8.71
N ILE A 118 -8.55 -0.49 7.97
CA ILE A 118 -7.72 -1.66 8.29
C ILE A 118 -6.25 -1.30 8.08
N SER A 119 -5.39 -1.76 8.97
CA SER A 119 -3.94 -1.70 8.84
C SER A 119 -3.36 -2.98 9.45
N ASP A 120 -3.11 -3.98 8.61
CA ASP A 120 -2.79 -5.34 9.03
C ASP A 120 -1.60 -5.93 8.27
N THR A 121 -0.91 -6.86 8.93
CA THR A 121 0.12 -7.70 8.37
C THR A 121 -0.35 -9.14 8.36
N ARG A 122 -0.14 -9.82 7.24
CA ARG A 122 -0.44 -11.25 7.09
C ARG A 122 0.77 -12.01 6.58
N ALA A 123 1.10 -13.13 7.20
CA ALA A 123 2.15 -14.01 6.71
C ALA A 123 1.56 -15.32 6.15
N TYR A 124 2.14 -15.80 5.06
CA TYR A 124 1.77 -17.04 4.38
C TYR A 124 3.02 -17.86 4.15
N ASN A 125 2.95 -19.16 4.46
CA ASN A 125 4.02 -20.09 4.12
C ASN A 125 3.81 -20.52 2.66
N ARG A 126 4.70 -20.10 1.75
CA ARG A 126 4.71 -20.58 0.36
C ARG A 126 5.71 -21.73 0.25
N PRO A 127 5.64 -22.57 -0.80
CA PRO A 127 6.56 -23.71 -0.95
C PRO A 127 8.05 -23.34 -0.90
N ASN A 128 8.42 -22.13 -1.35
CA ASN A 128 9.82 -21.72 -1.52
C ASN A 128 10.21 -20.46 -0.72
N TRP A 129 9.26 -19.76 -0.10
CA TRP A 129 9.52 -18.52 0.65
C TRP A 129 8.41 -18.26 1.68
N VAL A 130 8.68 -17.38 2.64
CA VAL A 130 7.65 -16.78 3.49
C VAL A 130 7.19 -15.47 2.85
N GLU A 131 5.90 -15.39 2.55
CA GLU A 131 5.28 -14.18 2.01
C GLU A 131 4.64 -13.39 3.14
N THR A 132 5.06 -12.13 3.30
CA THR A 132 4.41 -11.19 4.21
C THR A 132 3.71 -10.12 3.40
N MET A 133 2.43 -9.90 3.67
CA MET A 133 1.60 -8.87 3.05
C MET A 133 1.21 -7.85 4.11
N GLU A 134 1.73 -6.64 4.01
CA GLU A 134 1.25 -5.49 4.78
C GLU A 134 0.21 -4.74 3.98
N LYS A 135 -0.85 -4.27 4.63
CA LYS A 135 -1.96 -3.59 3.97
C LYS A 135 -2.48 -2.41 4.76
N HIS A 136 -2.73 -1.31 4.06
CA HIS A 136 -3.57 -0.22 4.52
C HIS A 136 -4.81 -0.11 3.65
N TYR A 137 -5.99 -0.20 4.26
CA TYR A 137 -7.26 0.08 3.61
C TYR A 137 -7.89 1.33 4.22
N LEU A 138 -8.05 2.37 3.42
CA LEU A 138 -8.51 3.69 3.87
C LEU A 138 -9.81 4.09 3.15
N LYS A 139 -10.69 4.75 3.90
CA LYS A 139 -11.93 5.31 3.37
C LYS A 139 -11.94 6.83 3.49
N PRO A 140 -12.54 7.54 2.52
CA PRO A 140 -12.75 8.98 2.68
C PRO A 140 -13.65 9.21 3.90
N ARG A 141 -13.39 10.26 4.67
CA ARG A 141 -14.33 10.67 5.72
C ARG A 141 -15.65 11.09 5.07
N PRO A 142 -16.80 10.61 5.57
CA PRO A 142 -18.08 10.92 4.96
C PRO A 142 -18.33 12.43 5.00
N LYS A 143 -18.67 12.99 3.84
CA LYS A 143 -19.25 14.32 3.72
C LYS A 143 -20.55 14.19 2.96
N ASN A 144 -21.63 14.61 3.60
CA ASN A 144 -22.93 14.71 2.94
C ASN A 144 -22.89 15.91 2.01
N THR A 145 -23.34 15.71 0.77
CA THR A 145 -23.56 16.81 -0.17
C THR A 145 -24.99 17.33 -0.02
N ALA A 146 -25.22 18.57 -0.46
CA ALA A 146 -26.56 19.15 -0.50
C ALA A 146 -27.55 18.32 -1.36
N GLY A 147 -27.04 17.53 -2.31
CA GLY A 147 -27.83 16.65 -3.18
C GLY A 147 -28.10 15.25 -2.61
N GLY A 148 -27.72 14.96 -1.36
CA GLY A 148 -27.94 13.66 -0.71
C GLY A 148 -27.04 12.52 -1.22
N LYS A 149 -26.08 12.80 -2.10
CA LYS A 149 -25.05 11.85 -2.54
C LYS A 149 -23.81 11.93 -1.65
N TYR A 150 -23.06 10.84 -1.58
CA TYR A 150 -21.80 10.78 -0.86
C TYR A 150 -20.63 11.26 -1.73
N GLN A 151 -19.82 12.17 -1.18
CA GLN A 151 -18.50 12.51 -1.73
C GLN A 151 -17.53 11.37 -1.44
N GLN A 152 -17.23 10.59 -2.48
CA GLN A 152 -16.26 9.50 -2.39
C GLN A 152 -14.81 9.93 -2.64
N ARG A 153 -14.57 11.19 -3.03
CA ARG A 153 -13.24 11.69 -3.41
C ARG A 153 -12.62 10.83 -4.51
N PHE A 154 -11.43 10.27 -4.30
CA PHE A 154 -10.80 9.33 -5.22
C PHE A 154 -11.32 7.88 -5.08
N GLY A 155 -12.35 7.65 -4.27
CA GLY A 155 -12.82 6.31 -3.88
C GLY A 155 -12.08 5.79 -2.63
N ASN A 156 -12.21 4.49 -2.34
CA ASN A 156 -11.43 3.86 -1.28
C ASN A 156 -9.99 3.63 -1.73
N ILE A 157 -9.04 3.76 -0.81
CA ILE A 157 -7.62 3.53 -1.09
C ILE A 157 -7.19 2.21 -0.45
N THR A 158 -6.51 1.37 -1.23
CA THR A 158 -5.78 0.20 -0.74
C THR A 158 -4.30 0.38 -1.08
N ILE A 159 -3.45 0.24 -0.08
CA ILE A 159 -1.99 0.21 -0.23
C ILE A 159 -1.55 -1.16 0.28
N GLU A 160 -0.74 -1.88 -0.49
CA GLU A 160 -0.25 -3.22 -0.15
C GLU A 160 1.25 -3.29 -0.41
N LEU A 161 2.00 -3.82 0.54
CA LEU A 161 3.43 -4.12 0.41
C LEU A 161 3.64 -5.63 0.57
N GLU A 162 4.20 -6.26 -0.46
CA GLU A 162 4.59 -7.65 -0.46
C GLU A 162 6.08 -7.78 -0.13
N LEU A 163 6.39 -8.56 0.90
CA LEU A 163 7.73 -8.98 1.25
C LEU A 163 7.87 -10.49 0.98
N ARG A 164 9.03 -10.92 0.48
CA ARG A 164 9.40 -12.33 0.34
C ARG A 164 10.66 -12.58 1.13
N ASP A 165 10.61 -13.47 2.11
CA ASP A 165 11.69 -13.72 3.06
C ASP A 165 12.21 -12.42 3.72
N GLY A 166 11.30 -11.48 3.99
CA GLY A 166 11.59 -10.18 4.56
C GLY A 166 12.07 -9.11 3.56
N GLN A 167 12.34 -9.46 2.31
CA GLN A 167 12.80 -8.54 1.28
C GLN A 167 11.62 -7.92 0.52
N ALA A 168 11.69 -6.61 0.25
CA ALA A 168 10.68 -5.90 -0.49
C ALA A 168 10.58 -6.42 -1.93
N HIS A 169 9.40 -6.95 -2.27
CA HIS A 169 9.12 -7.48 -3.60
C HIS A 169 8.33 -6.49 -4.44
N SER A 170 7.16 -6.07 -3.94
CA SER A 170 6.30 -5.12 -4.66
C SER A 170 5.46 -4.26 -3.74
N LEU A 171 5.16 -3.04 -4.16
CA LEU A 171 4.17 -2.17 -3.54
C LEU A 171 3.06 -1.88 -4.54
N ARG A 172 1.81 -1.93 -4.10
CA ARG A 172 0.63 -1.63 -4.91
C ARG A 172 -0.21 -0.55 -4.24
N PHE A 173 -0.62 0.44 -5.01
CA PHE A 173 -1.54 1.48 -4.58
C PHE A 173 -2.76 1.46 -5.50
N ARG A 174 -3.96 1.45 -4.91
CA ARG A 174 -5.21 1.39 -5.68
C ARG A 174 -6.26 2.32 -5.11
N ALA A 175 -6.79 3.18 -5.96
CA ALA A 175 -8.01 3.91 -5.76
C ALA A 175 -9.18 3.16 -6.41
N THR A 176 -10.26 2.91 -5.66
CA THR A 176 -11.44 2.19 -6.15
C THR A 176 -12.70 3.01 -5.91
N SER A 177 -13.32 3.46 -6.99
CA SER A 177 -14.53 4.27 -6.97
C SER A 177 -15.80 3.43 -7.09
N TYR A 178 -16.88 3.96 -6.54
CA TYR A 178 -18.24 3.48 -6.69
C TYR A 178 -18.90 4.18 -7.88
N ASN A 179 -19.56 3.43 -8.76
CA ASN A 179 -20.26 3.97 -9.93
C ASN A 179 -21.79 3.93 -9.78
N ASP A 180 -22.30 3.73 -8.55
CA ASP A 180 -23.73 3.67 -8.29
C ASP A 180 -24.34 5.06 -8.03
N ARG A 181 -25.69 5.11 -7.99
CA ARG A 181 -26.46 6.35 -7.89
C ARG A 181 -26.26 7.13 -6.57
N LEU A 182 -25.71 6.49 -5.53
CA LEU A 182 -25.54 7.06 -4.20
C LEU A 182 -24.27 7.92 -4.09
N PHE A 183 -23.35 7.82 -5.05
CA PHE A 183 -22.09 8.53 -5.02
C PHE A 183 -21.98 9.61 -6.10
N GLU A 184 -21.24 10.66 -5.80
CA GLU A 184 -20.79 11.62 -6.80
C GLU A 184 -19.70 11.01 -7.69
N LYS A 185 -19.41 11.62 -8.85
CA LYS A 185 -18.27 11.22 -9.68
C LYS A 185 -16.98 11.32 -8.83
N ALA A 186 -16.12 10.32 -8.94
CA ALA A 186 -14.82 10.36 -8.27
C ALA A 186 -13.93 11.50 -8.83
N GLU A 187 -13.08 12.04 -7.97
CA GLU A 187 -12.01 12.98 -8.31
C GLU A 187 -10.98 12.30 -9.25
N GLU A 188 -10.31 13.09 -10.08
CA GLU A 188 -9.38 12.57 -11.10
C GLU A 188 -8.10 12.01 -10.47
N PHE A 189 -7.68 10.81 -10.91
CA PHE A 189 -6.53 10.12 -10.31
C PHE A 189 -5.20 10.89 -10.44
N ALA A 190 -5.04 11.70 -11.48
CA ALA A 190 -3.88 12.57 -11.63
C ALA A 190 -3.72 13.55 -10.45
N GLY A 191 -4.83 14.07 -9.93
CA GLY A 191 -4.83 14.93 -8.74
C GLY A 191 -4.40 14.17 -7.49
N LEU A 192 -4.76 12.89 -7.37
CA LEU A 192 -4.26 12.05 -6.27
C LEU A 192 -2.74 11.83 -6.40
N MET A 193 -2.25 11.46 -7.58
CA MET A 193 -0.81 11.27 -7.83
C MET A 193 -0.01 12.52 -7.47
N GLN A 194 -0.52 13.70 -7.86
CA GLN A 194 0.09 14.98 -7.52
C GLN A 194 0.21 15.17 -6.00
N GLN A 195 -0.88 14.96 -5.26
CA GLN A 195 -0.90 15.13 -3.81
C GLN A 195 -0.03 14.12 -3.04
N LEU A 196 0.17 12.92 -3.61
CA LEU A 196 1.00 11.88 -3.00
C LEU A 196 2.50 12.10 -3.22
N LEU A 197 2.88 12.67 -4.37
CA LEU A 197 4.27 12.64 -4.84
C LEU A 197 4.95 14.00 -4.92
N GLU A 198 4.20 15.11 -5.01
CA GLU A 198 4.79 16.46 -4.96
C GLU A 198 5.12 16.87 -3.51
N GLY A 199 6.42 16.94 -3.17
CA GLY A 199 6.96 17.36 -1.85
C GLY A 199 8.39 16.85 -1.57
#